data_AF-A0A2D9VDL5-F1
#
_entry.id   AF-A0A2D9VDL5-F1
#
_cell.length_a   1.000
_cell.length_b   1.000
_cell.length_c   1.000
_cell.angle_alpha   90.00
_cell.angle_beta   90.00
_cell.angle_gamma   90.00
#
_symmetry.space_group_name_H-M   'P 1'
#
loop_
_entity.id
_entity.type
_entity.pdbx_description
1 polymer ?
#
loop_
_entity_poly.entity_id
_entity_poly.type
_entity_poly.pdbx_seq_one_letter_code
_entity_poly.pdbx_strand_id
1 'polypeptide(L)' 'MIETMALTRDEKKDLKSTTTEKEWYQVCDKIKIKRNGQYPPYLSREILELYQQKFPAKPS' A
#
# COMPACT_ATOMS: atom_id res chain seq x y z
N MET A 1 -11.34 -11.00 18.74
CA MET A 1 -9.96 -11.13 18.22
C MET A 1 -9.90 -10.24 16.99
N ILE A 2 -9.18 -9.11 17.07
CA ILE A 2 -9.13 -8.12 16.00
C ILE A 2 -8.11 -8.64 14.99
N GLU A 3 -8.56 -9.52 14.10
CA GLU A 3 -7.73 -10.01 13.00
C GLU A 3 -7.21 -8.80 12.24
N THR A 4 -5.89 -8.67 12.27
CA THR A 4 -5.07 -7.70 11.57
C THR A 4 -5.52 -7.55 10.12
N MET A 5 -6.39 -6.58 9.86
CA MET A 5 -6.75 -6.07 8.54
C MET A 5 -5.57 -5.32 7.88
N ALA A 6 -4.33 -5.69 8.20
CA ALA A 6 -3.13 -5.18 7.55
C ALA A 6 -3.07 -5.64 6.09
N LEU A 7 -2.19 -5.04 5.29
CA LEU A 7 -1.90 -5.55 3.96
C LEU A 7 -1.47 -7.02 4.09
N THR A 8 -2.12 -7.89 3.35
CA THR A 8 -1.68 -9.28 3.21
C THR A 8 -0.28 -9.31 2.63
N ARG A 9 0.46 -10.39 2.91
CA ARG A 9 1.84 -10.54 2.40
C ARG A 9 1.91 -10.36 0.88
N ASP A 10 0.91 -10.83 0.16
CA ASP A 10 0.78 -10.66 -1.29
C ASP A 10 0.67 -9.19 -1.69
N GLU A 11 -0.21 -8.42 -1.05
CA GLU A 11 -0.38 -6.98 -1.34
C GLU A 11 0.92 -6.19 -1.04
N LYS A 12 1.60 -6.50 0.07
CA LYS A 12 2.91 -5.90 0.38
C LYS A 12 3.97 -6.27 -0.67
N LYS A 13 3.93 -7.49 -1.20
CA LYS A 13 4.87 -7.97 -2.23
C LYS A 13 4.60 -7.30 -3.58
N ASP A 14 3.33 -7.10 -3.92
CA ASP A 14 2.89 -6.40 -5.14
C ASP A 14 3.36 -4.94 -5.10
N LEU A 15 3.07 -4.24 -3.99
CA LEU A 15 3.57 -2.89 -3.72
C LEU A 15 5.10 -2.84 -3.77
N LYS A 16 5.81 -3.80 -3.14
CA LYS A 16 7.27 -3.90 -3.23
C LYS A 16 7.80 -4.26 -4.62
N SER A 17 6.98 -4.78 -5.53
CA SER A 17 7.38 -5.05 -6.92
C SER A 17 7.17 -3.85 -7.86
N THR A 18 6.34 -2.87 -7.49
CA THR A 18 6.07 -1.74 -8.39
C THR A 18 7.29 -0.83 -8.58
N THR A 19 7.66 -0.50 -9.81
CA THR A 19 8.83 0.35 -10.06
C THR A 19 8.47 1.84 -10.06
N THR A 20 7.23 2.16 -10.39
CA THR A 20 6.75 3.54 -10.58
C THR A 20 5.66 3.87 -9.58
N GLU A 21 5.58 5.15 -9.20
CA GLU A 21 4.52 5.67 -8.32
C GLU A 21 3.13 5.40 -8.91
N LYS A 22 2.96 5.55 -10.23
CA LYS A 22 1.68 5.28 -10.92
C LYS A 22 1.20 3.84 -10.73
N GLU A 23 2.10 2.87 -10.85
CA GLU A 23 1.81 1.44 -10.62
C GLU A 23 1.48 1.19 -9.15
N TRP A 24 2.21 1.84 -8.23
CA TRP A 24 1.95 1.76 -6.80
C TRP A 24 0.52 2.20 -6.45
N TYR A 25 0.08 3.34 -6.99
CA TYR A 25 -1.30 3.82 -6.81
C TYR A 25 -2.34 2.88 -7.43
N GLN A 26 -2.07 2.29 -8.59
CA GLN A 26 -2.98 1.30 -9.21
C GLN A 26 -3.11 0.03 -8.36
N VAL A 27 -2.02 -0.44 -7.74
CA VAL A 27 -2.05 -1.58 -6.81
C VAL A 27 -2.84 -1.23 -5.55
N CYS A 28 -2.64 -0.05 -4.97
CA CYS A 28 -3.46 0.43 -3.84
C CYS A 28 -4.95 0.48 -4.16
N ASP A 29 -5.30 0.96 -5.35
CA ASP A 29 -6.69 1.09 -5.76
C ASP A 29 -7.34 -0.29 -5.96
N LYS A 30 -6.61 -1.25 -6.57
CA LYS A 30 -7.03 -2.66 -6.65
C LYS A 30 -7.27 -3.28 -5.27
N ILE A 31 -6.40 -2.98 -4.30
CA ILE A 31 -6.53 -3.45 -2.91
C ILE A 31 -7.80 -2.89 -2.26
N LYS A 32 -8.04 -1.59 -2.44
CA LYS A 32 -9.22 -0.89 -1.93
C LYS A 32 -10.52 -1.43 -2.53
N ILE A 33 -10.52 -1.71 -3.84
CA ILE A 33 -11.66 -2.30 -4.56
C ILE A 33 -11.89 -3.75 -4.11
N LYS A 34 -10.84 -4.57 -3.99
CA LYS A 34 -10.94 -5.96 -3.49
C LYS A 34 -11.54 -6.04 -2.08
N ARG A 35 -11.24 -5.07 -1.22
CA ARG A 35 -11.79 -4.95 0.14
C ARG A 35 -13.19 -4.34 0.20
N ASN A 36 -13.81 -4.08 -0.96
CA ASN A 36 -15.18 -3.57 -1.08
C ASN A 36 -15.45 -2.34 -0.19
N GLY A 37 -14.48 -1.41 -0.14
CA GLY A 37 -14.58 -0.19 0.66
C GLY A 37 -14.10 -0.31 2.10
N GLN A 38 -13.75 -1.51 2.59
CA GLN A 38 -13.13 -1.69 3.90
C GLN A 38 -11.63 -1.40 3.83
N TYR A 39 -11.31 -0.13 3.60
CA TYR A 39 -9.94 0.38 3.53
C TYR A 39 -9.67 1.32 4.72
N PRO A 40 -9.38 0.74 5.89
CA PRO A 40 -9.14 1.52 7.10
C PRO A 40 -7.91 2.44 7.00
N PRO A 41 -7.90 3.54 7.75
CA PRO A 41 -6.86 4.58 7.65
C PRO A 41 -5.44 4.11 7.99
N TYR A 42 -5.28 3.02 8.76
CA TYR A 42 -3.97 2.45 9.05
C TYR A 42 -3.34 1.73 7.84
N LEU A 43 -4.15 1.21 6.89
CA LEU A 43 -3.62 0.66 5.64
C LEU A 43 -2.98 1.77 4.80
N SER A 44 -3.65 2.92 4.68
CA SER A 44 -3.09 4.10 4.01
C SER A 44 -1.73 4.47 4.60
N ARG A 45 -1.61 4.40 5.93
CA ARG A 45 -0.40 4.77 6.65
C ARG A 45 0.75 3.81 6.38
N GLU A 46 0.48 2.50 6.43
CA GLU A 46 1.48 1.48 6.13
C GLU A 46 1.94 1.52 4.66
N ILE A 47 1.03 1.79 3.73
CA ILE A 47 1.36 2.04 2.32
C ILE A 47 2.22 3.30 2.18
N LEU A 48 1.87 4.39 2.86
CA LEU A 48 2.62 5.64 2.81
C LEU A 48 4.05 5.46 3.32
N GLU A 49 4.24 4.75 4.44
CA GLU A 49 5.56 4.45 4.99
C GLU A 49 6.40 3.60 4.03
N LEU A 50 5.81 2.57 3.42
CA LEU A 50 6.50 1.76 2.42
C LEU A 50 6.84 2.57 1.16
N TYR A 51 5.94 3.46 0.74
CA TYR A 51 6.17 4.35 -0.38
C TYR A 51 7.33 5.30 -0.09
N GLN A 52 7.39 5.92 1.09
CA GLN A 52 8.48 6.79 1.49
C GLN A 52 9.83 6.06 1.58
N GLN A 53 9.85 4.80 2.01
CA GLN A 53 11.09 4.00 1.99
C GLN A 53 11.56 3.69 0.56
N LYS A 54 10.62 3.47 -0.36
CA LYS A 54 10.91 3.00 -1.72
C LYS A 54 11.16 4.13 -2.70
N PHE A 55 10.39 5.20 -2.56
CA PHE A 55 10.49 6.47 -3.26
C PHE A 55 10.94 7.51 -2.22
N PRO A 56 12.21 7.49 -1.79
CA PRO A 56 12.72 8.55 -0.94
C PRO A 56 12.54 9.85 -1.72
N ALA A 57 11.69 10.74 -1.23
CA ALA A 57 11.62 12.10 -1.73
C ALA A 57 13.03 12.65 -1.57
N LYS A 58 13.72 12.88 -2.70
CA LYS A 58 15.07 13.43 -2.66
C LYS A 58 15.00 14.68 -1.78
N PRO A 59 15.72 14.74 -0.65
CA PRO A 59 15.85 15.98 0.07
C PRO A 59 16.51 16.95 -0.91
N SER A 60 15.74 17.97 -1.32
CA SER A 60 16.26 19.08 -2.11
C SER A 60 17.13 19.97 -1.25
#